data_AF-A0A034WPM6-F1
#
_entry.id   AF-A0A034WPM6-F1
#
_cell.length_a   1.000
_cell.length_b   1.000
_cell.length_c   1.000
_cell.angle_alpha   90.00
_cell.angle_beta   90.00
_cell.angle_gamma   90.00
#
_symmetry.space_group_name_H-M   'P 1'
#
loop_
_entity.id
_entity.type
_entity.pdbx_description
1 polymer ?
#
loop_
_entity_poly.entity_id
_entity_poly.type
_entity_poly.pdbx_seq_one_letter_code
_entity_poly.pdbx_strand_id
1 'polypeptide(L)'
;NYWLYPTCLHTSEIIPKSGLMNDGKTLKIAQDSNCFDSDSKKLSPFEICVDGGCSLSELVFLVEEETTPRLFGFLRCYGDDNYRRVQKVSPYLDLIENIVWPKNGK
;
A
#
# COMPACT_ATOMS: atom_id res chain seq x y z
N ASN A 1 9.15 -4.59 -25.58
CA ASN A 1 9.03 -3.15 -25.27
C ASN A 1 8.22 -2.96 -24.00
N TYR A 2 8.88 -2.95 -22.84
CA TYR A 2 8.24 -2.53 -21.59
C TYR A 2 8.47 -1.03 -21.46
N TRP A 3 7.45 -0.24 -21.75
CA TRP A 3 7.50 1.19 -21.51
C TRP A 3 7.31 1.41 -20.01
N LEU A 4 8.34 1.93 -19.35
CA LEU A 4 8.30 2.29 -17.93
C LEU A 4 7.68 3.68 -17.81
N TYR A 5 6.58 3.79 -17.08
CA TYR A 5 5.92 5.06 -16.79
C TYR A 5 5.85 5.28 -15.27
N PRO A 6 6.01 6.52 -14.80
CA PRO A 6 5.74 6.84 -13.41
C PRO A 6 4.26 6.60 -13.10
N THR A 7 3.99 6.11 -11.89
CA THR A 7 2.63 5.96 -11.37
C THR A 7 2.30 7.12 -10.43
N CYS A 8 1.05 7.57 -10.45
CA CYS A 8 0.57 8.52 -9.45
C CYS A 8 0.52 7.85 -8.07
N LEU A 9 0.71 8.64 -7.00
CA LEU A 9 0.51 8.17 -5.62
C LEU A 9 -0.96 8.33 -5.22
N HIS A 10 -1.46 7.42 -4.38
CA HIS A 10 -2.77 7.59 -3.76
C HIS A 10 -2.70 8.63 -2.65
N THR A 11 -3.54 9.66 -2.74
CA THR A 11 -3.46 10.84 -1.88
C THR A 11 -4.46 10.85 -0.73
N SER A 12 -5.49 10.00 -0.79
CA SER A 12 -6.53 9.95 0.25
C SER A 12 -6.08 9.08 1.42
N GLU A 13 -6.45 9.47 2.64
CA GLU A 13 -6.32 8.61 3.81
C GLU A 13 -7.47 7.59 3.92
N ILE A 14 -8.54 7.79 3.15
CA ILE A 14 -9.71 6.91 3.13
C ILE A 14 -9.31 5.58 2.52
N ILE A 15 -9.52 4.50 3.29
CA ILE A 15 -9.28 3.15 2.81
C ILE A 15 -10.36 2.80 1.77
N PRO A 16 -9.97 2.45 0.53
CA PRO A 16 -10.93 2.08 -0.49
C PRO A 16 -11.60 0.75 -0.13
N LYS A 17 -12.88 0.60 -0.45
CA LYS A 17 -13.62 -0.64 -0.17
C LYS A 17 -13.25 -1.79 -1.13
N SER A 18 -12.65 -1.47 -2.27
CA SER A 18 -12.29 -2.40 -3.34
C SER A 18 -11.17 -1.81 -4.21
N GLY A 19 -10.73 -2.55 -5.24
CA GLY A 19 -9.77 -2.05 -6.23
C GLY A 19 -8.30 -2.14 -5.82
N LEU A 20 -8.00 -2.64 -4.62
CA LEU A 20 -6.62 -2.93 -4.25
C LEU A 20 -6.11 -4.14 -5.02
N MET A 21 -4.97 -3.99 -5.69
CA MET A 21 -4.35 -5.03 -6.49
C MET A 21 -2.87 -5.16 -6.18
N ASN A 22 -2.39 -6.40 -6.17
CA ASN A 22 -0.97 -6.74 -6.13
C ASN A 22 -0.71 -7.85 -7.14
N ASP A 23 0.29 -7.67 -7.99
CA ASP A 23 0.66 -8.63 -9.05
C ASP A 23 -0.53 -9.09 -9.92
N GLY A 24 -1.39 -8.13 -10.31
CA GLY A 24 -2.59 -8.40 -11.11
C GLY A 24 -3.73 -9.11 -10.37
N LYS A 25 -3.58 -9.40 -9.07
CA LYS A 25 -4.61 -10.05 -8.24
C LYS A 25 -5.25 -9.04 -7.31
N THR A 26 -6.57 -9.14 -7.17
CA THR A 26 -7.32 -8.36 -6.19
C THR A 26 -6.97 -8.79 -4.77
N LEU A 27 -6.65 -7.81 -3.93
CA LEU A 27 -6.47 -7.99 -2.50
C LEU A 27 -7.81 -7.78 -1.78
N LYS A 28 -8.08 -8.61 -0.77
CA LYS A 28 -9.22 -8.43 0.12
C LYS A 28 -8.74 -7.79 1.41
N ILE A 29 -9.44 -6.74 1.85
CA ILE A 29 -9.17 -6.12 3.15
C ILE A 29 -9.70 -7.06 4.24
N ALA A 30 -8.83 -7.41 5.17
CA ALA A 30 -9.14 -8.25 6.32
C ALA A 30 -9.38 -7.40 7.57
N GLN A 31 -9.84 -8.03 8.66
CA GLN A 31 -9.94 -7.35 9.95
C GLN A 31 -8.54 -7.09 10.52
N ASP A 32 -8.34 -5.90 11.11
CA ASP A 32 -7.04 -5.49 11.66
C ASP A 32 -6.45 -6.49 12.66
N SER A 33 -7.31 -7.18 13.43
CA SER A 33 -6.92 -8.18 14.43
C SER A 33 -6.06 -9.30 13.88
N ASN A 34 -6.22 -9.63 12.59
CA ASN A 34 -5.44 -10.66 11.92
C ASN A 34 -4.00 -10.22 11.64
N CYS A 35 -3.75 -8.91 11.67
CA CYS A 35 -2.45 -8.32 11.44
C CYS A 35 -1.89 -7.59 12.67
N PHE A 36 -2.49 -7.75 13.85
CA PHE A 36 -2.01 -7.06 15.04
C PHE A 36 -0.55 -7.36 15.32
N ASP A 37 0.14 -6.34 15.77
CA ASP A 37 1.46 -6.49 16.34
C ASP A 37 1.36 -7.29 17.64
N SER A 38 2.25 -8.27 17.81
CA SER A 38 2.22 -9.19 18.95
C SER A 38 2.28 -8.46 20.29
N ASP A 39 2.99 -7.33 20.30
CA ASP A 39 3.32 -6.62 21.53
C ASP A 39 2.28 -5.53 21.81
N SER A 40 1.88 -4.78 20.79
CA SER A 40 0.92 -3.68 20.96
C SER A 40 -0.55 -4.10 20.86
N LYS A 41 -0.84 -5.31 20.35
CA LYS A 41 -2.19 -5.80 20.02
C LYS A 41 -3.01 -4.80 19.20
N LYS A 42 -2.33 -4.04 18.35
CA LYS A 42 -2.91 -3.02 17.49
C LYS A 42 -2.22 -3.05 16.13
N LEU A 43 -2.94 -2.59 15.12
CA LEU A 43 -2.37 -2.28 13.82
C LEU A 43 -2.07 -0.77 13.76
N SER A 44 -0.96 -0.39 13.14
CA SER A 44 -0.64 1.02 12.93
C SER A 44 -1.75 1.70 12.11
N PRO A 45 -2.15 2.94 12.42
CA PRO A 45 -3.13 3.67 11.60
C PRO A 45 -2.62 3.95 10.17
N PHE A 46 -1.32 3.76 9.92
CA PHE A 46 -0.71 3.89 8.59
C PHE A 46 -0.68 2.57 7.81
N GLU A 47 -1.15 1.49 8.41
CA GLU A 47 -1.20 0.18 7.80
C GLU A 47 -2.67 -0.27 7.63
N ILE A 48 -2.90 -1.20 6.71
CA ILE A 48 -4.15 -1.97 6.62
C ILE A 48 -3.84 -3.46 6.58
N CYS A 49 -4.76 -4.28 7.08
CA CYS A 49 -4.65 -5.73 6.98
C CYS A 49 -5.30 -6.23 5.68
N VAL A 50 -4.60 -7.10 4.94
CA VAL A 50 -5.12 -7.75 3.75
C VAL A 50 -4.95 -9.27 3.83
N ASP A 51 -5.86 -9.99 3.19
CA ASP A 51 -5.78 -11.42 2.97
C ASP A 51 -4.74 -11.75 1.89
N GLY A 52 -4.01 -12.84 2.09
CA GLY A 52 -3.07 -13.40 1.14
C GLY A 52 -1.66 -13.59 1.67
N GLY A 53 -0.87 -14.30 0.88
CA GLY A 53 0.54 -14.56 1.14
C GLY A 53 1.47 -13.48 0.60
N CYS A 54 2.78 -13.71 0.76
CA CYS A 54 3.79 -12.88 0.12
C CYS A 54 3.80 -13.11 -1.38
N SER A 55 3.96 -12.03 -2.15
CA SER A 55 4.23 -12.10 -3.58
C SER A 55 5.62 -11.55 -3.88
N LEU A 56 6.07 -11.72 -5.12
CA LEU A 56 7.33 -11.13 -5.59
C LEU A 56 7.25 -9.60 -5.70
N SER A 57 6.04 -9.03 -5.74
CA SER A 57 5.83 -7.59 -5.82
C SER A 57 5.40 -7.04 -4.47
N GLU A 58 6.14 -6.09 -3.95
CA GLU A 58 5.73 -5.38 -2.74
C GLU A 58 4.74 -4.25 -3.04
N LEU A 59 4.46 -3.95 -4.31
CA LEU A 59 3.64 -2.79 -4.69
C LEU A 59 2.15 -3.12 -4.67
N VAL A 60 1.38 -2.30 -3.96
CA VAL A 60 -0.09 -2.37 -3.96
C VAL A 60 -0.64 -1.16 -4.68
N PHE A 61 -1.44 -1.41 -5.70
CA PHE A 61 -2.10 -0.38 -6.48
C PHE A 61 -3.58 -0.29 -6.14
N LEU A 62 -4.12 0.91 -6.13
CA LEU A 62 -5.55 1.14 -6.26
C LEU A 62 -5.87 1.27 -7.75
N VAL A 63 -6.73 0.38 -8.23
CA VAL A 63 -7.24 0.32 -9.60
C VAL A 63 -8.76 0.48 -9.54
N GLU A 64 -9.24 1.65 -9.93
CA GLU A 64 -10.67 1.93 -10.11
C GLU A 64 -10.98 1.99 -11.60
N GLU A 65 -12.18 1.58 -12.00
CA GLU A 65 -12.61 1.64 -13.41
C GLU A 65 -12.36 3.04 -13.99
N GLU A 66 -11.79 3.09 -15.20
CA GLU A 66 -11.52 4.32 -15.95
C GLU A 66 -10.41 5.24 -15.40
N THR A 67 -9.61 4.79 -14.42
CA THR A 67 -8.49 5.59 -13.88
C THR A 67 -7.13 4.90 -14.06
N THR A 68 -6.08 5.72 -14.22
CA THR A 68 -4.70 5.23 -14.14
C THR A 68 -4.45 4.63 -12.75
N PRO A 69 -3.86 3.43 -12.65
CA PRO A 69 -3.48 2.85 -11.37
C PRO A 69 -2.69 3.84 -10.51
N ARG A 70 -3.02 3.89 -9.23
CA ARG A 70 -2.30 4.72 -8.25
C ARG A 70 -1.62 3.82 -7.24
N LEU A 71 -0.37 4.11 -6.91
CA LEU A 71 0.33 3.39 -5.84
C LEU A 71 -0.38 3.70 -4.52
N PHE A 72 -0.98 2.68 -3.92
CA PHE A 72 -1.68 2.79 -2.65
C PHE A 72 -0.74 2.56 -1.47
N GLY A 73 0.18 1.61 -1.59
CA GLY A 73 1.08 1.27 -0.51
C GLY A 73 2.02 0.13 -0.84
N PHE A 74 2.73 -0.32 0.19
CA PHE A 74 3.75 -1.36 0.12
C PHE A 74 3.37 -2.52 1.02
N LEU A 75 3.37 -3.75 0.48
CA LEU A 75 3.20 -4.98 1.24
C LEU A 75 4.39 -5.19 2.15
N ARG A 76 4.09 -5.49 3.42
CA ARG A 76 5.05 -5.94 4.40
C ARG A 76 4.85 -7.42 4.67
N CYS A 77 5.89 -8.16 4.35
CA CYS A 77 5.96 -9.60 4.47
C CYS A 77 6.62 -10.01 5.79
N TYR A 78 5.83 -10.51 6.74
CA TYR A 78 6.32 -11.09 8.00
C TYR A 78 5.59 -12.39 8.33
N GLY A 79 6.35 -13.48 8.47
CA GLY A 79 6.06 -14.65 9.31
C GLY A 79 4.86 -15.56 9.00
N ASP A 80 3.66 -15.01 8.84
CA ASP A 80 2.43 -15.74 8.51
C ASP A 80 2.29 -15.83 6.99
N ASP A 81 1.45 -16.70 6.43
CA ASP A 81 1.11 -16.81 4.99
C ASP A 81 -0.34 -16.46 4.65
N ASN A 82 -1.15 -16.14 5.66
CA ASN A 82 -2.58 -15.87 5.48
C ASN A 82 -2.94 -14.38 5.44
N TYR A 83 -2.19 -13.52 6.14
CA TYR A 83 -2.49 -12.10 6.24
C TYR A 83 -1.24 -11.24 6.11
N ARG A 84 -1.39 -10.03 5.57
CA ARG A 84 -0.30 -9.08 5.36
C ARG A 84 -0.71 -7.67 5.76
N ARG A 85 0.30 -6.89 6.12
CA ARG A 85 0.15 -5.45 6.33
C ARG A 85 0.49 -4.74 5.02
N VAL A 86 -0.34 -3.78 4.63
CA VAL A 86 0.00 -2.83 3.58
C VAL A 86 0.27 -1.49 4.23
N GLN A 87 1.50 -1.01 4.11
CA GLN A 87 1.90 0.33 4.53
C GLN A 87 1.36 1.35 3.52
N LYS A 88 0.40 2.17 3.92
CA LYS A 88 -0.20 3.21 3.08
C LYS A 88 0.84 4.24 2.68
N VAL A 89 0.79 4.73 1.45
CA VAL A 89 1.67 5.82 0.97
C VAL A 89 1.16 7.20 1.39
N SER A 90 -0.15 7.36 1.58
CA SER A 90 -0.78 8.67 1.83
C SER A 90 -0.23 9.43 3.04
N PRO A 91 0.17 8.80 4.17
CA PRO A 91 0.73 9.53 5.30
C PRO A 91 2.15 10.07 5.06
N TYR A 92 2.80 9.65 3.96
CA TYR A 92 4.21 9.96 3.67
C TYR A 92 4.39 10.87 2.46
N LEU A 93 3.30 11.42 1.89
CA LEU A 93 3.37 12.20 0.65
C LEU A 93 4.30 13.41 0.78
N ASP A 94 4.22 14.17 1.88
CA ASP A 94 5.10 15.31 2.12
C ASP A 94 6.56 14.90 2.22
N LEU A 95 6.85 13.76 2.87
CA LEU A 95 8.20 13.23 2.96
C LEU A 95 8.72 12.84 1.58
N ILE A 96 7.91 12.13 0.79
CA ILE A 96 8.26 11.72 -0.58
C ILE A 96 8.49 12.95 -1.47
N GLU A 97 7.60 13.94 -1.42
CA GLU A 97 7.72 15.18 -2.17
C GLU A 97 9.01 15.91 -1.81
N ASN A 98 9.34 16.02 -0.51
CA ASN A 98 10.56 16.68 -0.07
C ASN A 98 11.85 15.94 -0.47
N ILE A 99 11.81 14.62 -0.64
CA ILE A 99 12.96 13.83 -1.12
C ILE A 99 13.12 14.00 -2.64
N VAL A 100 12.03 13.88 -3.40
CA VAL A 100 12.05 13.89 -4.87
C VAL A 100 12.18 15.31 -5.42
N TRP A 101 11.58 16.27 -4.73
CA TRP A 101 11.58 17.69 -5.07
C TRP A 101 11.94 18.54 -3.83
N PRO A 102 13.22 18.56 -3.42
CA PRO A 102 13.64 19.31 -2.26
C PRO A 102 13.34 20.79 -2.44
N LYS A 103 12.35 21.29 -1.69
CA LYS A 103 11.90 22.69 -1.73
C LYS A 103 13.01 23.69 -1.39
N ASN A 104 14.06 23.22 -0.73
CA ASN A 104 15.27 23.97 -0.43
C ASN A 104 16.44 23.30 -1.17
N GLY A 105 16.77 23.78 -2.36
CA GLY A 105 17.94 23.34 -3.12
C GLY A 105 19.25 23.76 -2.46
N LYS A 106 19.66 23.07 -1.40
CA LYS A 106 21.04 23.09 -0.91
C LYS A 106 21.71 21.76 -1.19
#